data_AF-A0A349MR57-F1
#
_entry.id   AF-A0A349MR57-F1
#
_cell.length_a   1.000
_cell.length_b   1.000
_cell.length_c   1.000
_cell.angle_alpha   90.00
_cell.angle_beta   90.00
_cell.angle_gamma   90.00
#
_symmetry.space_group_name_H-M   'P 1'
#
loop_
_entity.id
_entity.type
_entity.pdbx_description
1 polymer ?
#
loop_
_entity_poly.entity_id
_entity_poly.type
_entity_poly.pdbx_seq_one_letter_code
_entity_poly.pdbx_strand_id
1 'polypeptide(L)'
;TKVGRDIGNALLERAYKRIAIVSSDPNSQVVSGISDSLAETVNQTQGTRIISERTGIHGYEAGLQTIIDLWREDIKPDVIVCTSDYTALGILSGCRHTLNIDVPQDLCIIGLGDIPAAGWTDHDLSTVKIPHNELVRTSVTTLISKIETQSMDPESIKLDAKLILRGTIKSL
;
A
#
# COMPACT_ATOMS: atom_id res chain seq x y z
N THR A 1 -9.70 0.47 7.31
CA THR A 1 -9.28 1.81 7.76
C THR A 1 -9.76 2.89 6.79
N LYS A 2 -9.71 4.19 7.17
CA LYS A 2 -10.01 5.30 6.26
C LYS A 2 -9.17 5.23 4.98
N VAL A 3 -7.86 5.02 5.13
CA VAL A 3 -6.96 4.96 3.97
C VAL A 3 -7.20 3.75 3.06
N GLY A 4 -7.61 2.60 3.60
CA GLY A 4 -8.03 1.46 2.77
C GLY A 4 -9.22 1.80 1.86
N ARG A 5 -10.19 2.56 2.37
CA ARG A 5 -11.30 3.09 1.55
C ARG A 5 -10.85 4.13 0.56
N ASP A 6 -9.95 5.03 0.96
CA ASP A 6 -9.40 6.06 0.06
C ASP A 6 -8.68 5.39 -1.14
N ILE A 7 -7.91 4.31 -0.91
CA ILE A 7 -7.33 3.49 -1.98
C ILE A 7 -8.43 2.89 -2.84
N GLY A 8 -9.41 2.20 -2.23
CA GLY A 8 -10.51 1.55 -2.96
C GLY A 8 -11.25 2.53 -3.88
N ASN A 9 -11.61 3.70 -3.37
CA ASN A 9 -12.25 4.76 -4.16
C ASN A 9 -11.37 5.23 -5.32
N ALA A 10 -10.07 5.47 -5.07
CA ALA A 10 -9.14 5.86 -6.13
C ALA A 10 -9.04 4.80 -7.23
N LEU A 11 -9.15 3.52 -6.90
CA LEU A 11 -9.15 2.43 -7.89
C LEU A 11 -10.47 2.37 -8.68
N LEU A 12 -11.61 2.56 -8.02
CA LEU A 12 -12.93 2.56 -8.64
C LEU A 12 -13.12 3.74 -9.59
N GLU A 13 -12.69 4.94 -9.20
CA GLU A 13 -12.72 6.14 -10.04
C GLU A 13 -11.96 5.96 -11.36
N ARG A 14 -10.93 5.10 -11.36
CA ARG A 14 -10.10 4.76 -12.54
C ARG A 14 -10.54 3.49 -13.26
N ALA A 15 -11.66 2.91 -12.84
CA ALA A 15 -12.26 1.70 -13.41
C ALA A 15 -11.30 0.48 -13.47
N TYR A 16 -10.38 0.34 -12.51
CA TYR A 16 -9.58 -0.88 -12.40
C TYR A 16 -10.45 -2.07 -12.00
N LYS A 17 -10.20 -3.23 -12.59
CA LYS A 17 -11.05 -4.42 -12.42
C LYS A 17 -10.34 -5.57 -11.72
N ARG A 18 -9.04 -5.71 -11.95
CA ARG A 18 -8.22 -6.82 -11.46
C ARG A 18 -7.20 -6.28 -10.47
N ILE A 19 -7.40 -6.55 -9.19
CA ILE A 19 -6.54 -6.05 -8.12
C ILE A 19 -5.70 -7.21 -7.59
N ALA A 20 -4.42 -6.98 -7.35
CA ALA A 20 -3.61 -7.87 -6.55
C ALA A 20 -3.10 -7.14 -5.30
N ILE A 21 -3.04 -7.87 -4.18
CA ILE A 21 -2.51 -7.36 -2.92
C ILE A 21 -1.21 -8.10 -2.62
N VAL A 22 -0.15 -7.34 -2.34
CA VAL A 22 1.15 -7.88 -1.92
C VAL A 22 1.48 -7.32 -0.55
N SER A 23 1.54 -8.21 0.43
CA SER A 23 1.71 -7.86 1.83
C SER A 23 2.93 -8.52 2.45
N SER A 24 3.53 -7.80 3.39
CA SER A 24 4.67 -8.25 4.17
C SER A 24 4.21 -9.16 5.31
N ASP A 25 3.65 -8.59 6.38
CA ASP A 25 3.19 -9.35 7.54
C ASP A 25 1.67 -9.52 7.53
N PRO A 26 1.13 -10.76 7.37
CA PRO A 26 -0.30 -11.01 7.42
C PRO A 26 -0.90 -10.80 8.82
N ASN A 27 -0.08 -10.75 9.88
CA ASN A 27 -0.55 -10.52 11.24
C ASN A 27 -0.56 -9.04 11.64
N SER A 28 -0.06 -8.15 10.79
CA SER A 28 -0.05 -6.72 11.06
C SER A 28 -1.46 -6.15 10.97
N GLN A 29 -1.97 -5.61 12.09
CA GLN A 29 -3.29 -4.97 12.14
C GLN A 29 -3.41 -3.76 11.21
N VAL A 30 -2.30 -3.06 10.95
CA VAL A 30 -2.27 -1.95 10.00
C VAL A 30 -2.49 -2.46 8.58
N VAL A 31 -1.79 -3.54 8.23
CA VAL A 31 -1.86 -4.16 6.91
C VAL A 31 -3.23 -4.78 6.67
N SER A 32 -3.71 -5.62 7.58
CA SER A 32 -5.05 -6.23 7.46
C SER A 32 -6.13 -5.17 7.40
N GLY A 33 -6.08 -4.14 8.26
CA GLY A 33 -7.06 -3.07 8.26
C GLY A 33 -7.10 -2.25 6.95
N ILE A 34 -6.00 -2.15 6.21
CA ILE A 34 -5.98 -1.54 4.87
C ILE A 34 -6.58 -2.49 3.85
N SER A 35 -6.11 -3.74 3.80
CA SER A 35 -6.59 -4.77 2.86
C SER A 35 -8.09 -5.04 3.01
N ASP A 36 -8.60 -5.15 4.24
CA ASP A 36 -10.00 -5.42 4.53
C ASP A 36 -10.91 -4.30 4.04
N SER A 37 -10.57 -3.04 4.34
CA SER A 37 -11.39 -1.91 3.88
C SER A 37 -11.24 -1.62 2.39
N LEU A 38 -10.10 -1.95 1.79
CA LEU A 38 -9.94 -1.95 0.34
C LEU A 38 -10.89 -2.98 -0.28
N ALA A 39 -10.84 -4.23 0.20
CA ALA A 39 -11.69 -5.33 -0.26
C ALA A 39 -13.17 -4.99 -0.11
N GLU A 40 -13.58 -4.46 1.04
CA GLU A 40 -14.94 -4.01 1.31
C GLU A 40 -15.40 -2.95 0.31
N THR A 41 -14.54 -1.97 0.00
CA THR A 41 -14.87 -0.88 -0.93
C THR A 41 -15.02 -1.40 -2.37
N VAL A 42 -14.10 -2.24 -2.84
CA VAL A 42 -14.13 -2.72 -4.23
C VAL A 42 -15.24 -3.73 -4.48
N ASN A 43 -15.62 -4.51 -3.46
CA ASN A 43 -16.72 -5.47 -3.54
C ASN A 43 -18.11 -4.83 -3.65
N GLN A 44 -18.23 -3.51 -3.40
CA GLN A 44 -19.49 -2.78 -3.57
C GLN A 44 -19.81 -2.52 -5.06
N THR A 45 -18.84 -2.67 -5.96
CA THR A 45 -19.02 -2.39 -7.39
C THR A 45 -18.93 -3.66 -8.23
N GLN A 46 -19.91 -3.87 -9.11
CA GLN A 46 -19.91 -5.03 -10.00
C GLN A 46 -18.78 -4.93 -11.03
N GLY A 47 -17.89 -5.93 -11.05
CA GLY A 47 -16.84 -6.07 -12.06
C GLY A 47 -15.41 -5.77 -11.60
N THR A 48 -15.23 -5.24 -10.40
CA THR A 48 -13.91 -5.13 -9.76
C THR A 48 -13.75 -6.23 -8.72
N ARG A 49 -12.58 -6.89 -8.71
CA ARG A 49 -12.28 -7.98 -7.78
C ARG A 49 -10.80 -8.07 -7.48
N ILE A 50 -10.50 -8.57 -6.28
CA ILE A 50 -9.16 -9.03 -5.92
C ILE A 50 -8.95 -10.40 -6.59
N ILE A 51 -7.94 -10.51 -7.44
CA ILE A 51 -7.62 -11.73 -8.20
C ILE A 51 -6.43 -12.51 -7.62
N SER A 52 -5.67 -11.89 -6.73
CA SER A 52 -4.51 -12.51 -6.09
C SER A 52 -4.13 -11.79 -4.80
N GLU A 53 -3.78 -12.56 -3.79
CA GLU A 53 -3.18 -12.08 -2.55
C GLU A 53 -1.87 -12.84 -2.31
N ARG A 54 -0.80 -12.10 -2.03
CA ARG A 54 0.52 -12.61 -1.69
C ARG A 54 0.90 -12.05 -0.31
N THR A 55 1.31 -12.91 0.60
CA THR A 55 1.69 -12.55 1.98
C THR A 55 3.12 -13.01 2.24
N GLY A 56 3.79 -12.45 3.26
CA GLY A 56 5.18 -12.81 3.57
C GLY A 56 6.21 -12.20 2.61
N ILE A 57 5.85 -11.18 1.83
CA ILE A 57 6.73 -10.58 0.83
C ILE A 57 7.44 -9.36 1.41
N HIS A 58 8.72 -9.53 1.73
CA HIS A 58 9.52 -8.53 2.43
C HIS A 58 10.68 -8.03 1.56
N GLY A 59 10.68 -6.72 1.30
CA GLY A 59 11.81 -6.05 0.69
C GLY A 59 11.81 -6.10 -0.84
N TYR A 60 12.85 -5.51 -1.40
CA TYR A 60 12.97 -5.20 -2.81
C TYR A 60 13.06 -6.47 -3.67
N GLU A 61 13.97 -7.37 -3.33
CA GLU A 61 14.23 -8.59 -4.11
C GLU A 61 13.00 -9.50 -4.13
N ALA A 62 12.31 -9.63 -2.99
CA ALA A 62 11.08 -10.41 -2.91
C ALA A 62 9.95 -9.79 -3.75
N GLY A 63 9.83 -8.47 -3.77
CA GLY A 63 8.89 -7.76 -4.64
C GLY A 63 9.18 -8.00 -6.12
N LEU A 64 10.44 -7.89 -6.53
CA LEU A 64 10.88 -8.17 -7.90
C LEU A 64 10.55 -9.60 -8.32
N GLN A 65 10.81 -10.58 -7.46
CA GLN A 65 10.47 -11.97 -7.77
C GLN A 65 8.95 -12.18 -7.83
N THR A 66 8.19 -11.53 -6.94
CA THR A 66 6.73 -11.65 -6.88
C THR A 66 6.07 -11.24 -8.20
N ILE A 67 6.51 -10.15 -8.83
CA ILE A 67 5.92 -9.72 -10.10
C ILE A 67 6.23 -10.69 -11.25
N ILE A 68 7.44 -11.26 -11.26
CA ILE A 68 7.84 -12.30 -12.23
C ILE A 68 6.95 -13.53 -12.07
N ASP A 69 6.74 -13.97 -10.83
CA ASP A 69 5.92 -15.14 -10.54
C ASP A 69 4.46 -14.91 -10.94
N LEU A 70 3.88 -13.75 -10.60
CA LEU A 70 2.52 -13.39 -11.03
C LEU A 70 2.37 -13.45 -12.56
N TRP A 71 3.33 -12.89 -13.31
CA TRP A 71 3.29 -12.92 -14.78
C TRP A 71 3.45 -14.33 -15.34
N ARG A 72 4.33 -15.14 -14.75
CA ARG A 72 4.53 -16.54 -15.13
C ARG A 72 3.29 -17.40 -14.87
N GLU A 73 2.55 -17.08 -13.83
CA GLU A 73 1.28 -17.73 -13.46
C GLU A 73 0.07 -17.21 -14.28
N ASP A 74 0.30 -16.31 -15.24
CA ASP A 74 -0.75 -15.60 -16.01
C ASP A 74 -1.73 -14.79 -15.14
N ILE A 75 -1.29 -14.42 -13.93
CA ILE A 75 -2.03 -13.53 -13.03
C ILE A 75 -1.66 -12.09 -13.39
N LYS A 76 -2.48 -11.47 -14.22
CA LYS A 76 -2.28 -10.10 -14.72
C LYS A 76 -3.24 -9.12 -14.03
N PRO A 77 -2.87 -8.50 -12.91
CA PRO A 77 -3.66 -7.43 -12.31
C PRO A 77 -3.55 -6.15 -13.15
N ASP A 78 -4.54 -5.25 -13.01
CA ASP A 78 -4.46 -3.88 -13.50
C ASP A 78 -3.73 -2.98 -12.48
N VAL A 79 -3.76 -3.38 -11.20
CA VAL A 79 -3.12 -2.67 -10.10
C VAL A 79 -2.64 -3.62 -9.01
N ILE A 80 -1.45 -3.36 -8.48
CA ILE A 80 -0.92 -4.00 -7.28
C ILE A 80 -0.91 -3.00 -6.13
N VAL A 81 -1.53 -3.37 -5.02
CA VAL A 81 -1.45 -2.64 -3.75
C VAL A 81 -0.46 -3.35 -2.84
N CYS A 82 0.65 -2.68 -2.57
CA CYS A 82 1.73 -3.17 -1.72
C CYS A 82 1.65 -2.56 -0.32
N THR A 83 1.93 -3.37 0.69
CA THR A 83 1.97 -2.89 2.08
C THR A 83 3.38 -2.50 2.53
N SER A 84 4.25 -2.16 1.58
CA SER A 84 5.60 -1.66 1.79
C SER A 84 6.11 -0.99 0.52
N ASP A 85 6.68 0.22 0.64
CA ASP A 85 7.33 0.88 -0.49
C ASP A 85 8.53 0.11 -1.00
N TYR A 86 9.34 -0.53 -0.15
CA TYR A 86 10.49 -1.33 -0.62
C TYR A 86 10.05 -2.47 -1.53
N THR A 87 8.98 -3.16 -1.15
CA THR A 87 8.40 -4.24 -1.97
C THR A 87 7.82 -3.69 -3.27
N ALA A 88 7.11 -2.55 -3.21
CA ALA A 88 6.56 -1.87 -4.37
C ALA A 88 7.64 -1.43 -5.37
N LEU A 89 8.77 -0.93 -4.89
CA LEU A 89 9.93 -0.56 -5.72
C LEU A 89 10.56 -1.78 -6.39
N GLY A 90 10.63 -2.92 -5.68
CA GLY A 90 11.04 -4.19 -6.27
C GLY A 90 10.14 -4.63 -7.42
N ILE A 91 8.82 -4.56 -7.22
CA ILE A 91 7.82 -4.84 -8.25
C ILE A 91 7.98 -3.90 -9.45
N LEU A 92 8.12 -2.59 -9.19
CA LEU A 92 8.34 -1.59 -10.23
C LEU A 92 9.60 -1.88 -11.06
N SER A 93 10.69 -2.27 -10.40
CA SER A 93 11.91 -2.71 -11.07
C SER A 93 11.69 -3.95 -11.93
N GLY A 94 11.01 -4.97 -11.40
CA GLY A 94 10.71 -6.18 -12.17
C GLY A 94 9.86 -5.91 -13.40
N CYS A 95 8.88 -4.99 -13.29
CA CYS A 95 8.10 -4.52 -14.43
C CYS A 95 9.00 -3.92 -15.52
N ARG A 96 9.83 -2.94 -15.16
CA ARG A 96 10.62 -2.18 -16.12
C ARG A 96 11.79 -2.96 -16.71
N HIS A 97 12.50 -3.72 -15.89
CA HIS A 97 13.80 -4.29 -16.29
C HIS A 97 13.75 -5.76 -16.65
N THR A 98 12.71 -6.50 -16.21
CA THR A 98 12.61 -7.95 -16.47
C THR A 98 11.47 -8.28 -17.43
N LEU A 99 10.31 -7.66 -17.23
CA LEU A 99 9.07 -8.03 -17.95
C LEU A 99 8.69 -7.06 -19.06
N ASN A 100 9.34 -5.89 -19.13
CA ASN A 100 9.04 -4.81 -20.07
C ASN A 100 7.55 -4.38 -20.03
N ILE A 101 7.01 -4.25 -18.81
CA ILE A 101 5.65 -3.78 -18.52
C ILE A 101 5.71 -2.27 -18.28
N ASP A 102 4.84 -1.51 -18.94
CA ASP A 102 4.76 -0.07 -18.72
C ASP A 102 3.93 0.24 -17.47
N VAL A 103 4.52 1.00 -16.55
CA VAL A 103 3.86 1.53 -15.36
C VAL A 103 3.77 3.06 -15.53
N PRO A 104 2.56 3.65 -15.61
CA PRO A 104 1.27 3.09 -15.19
C PRO A 104 0.38 2.51 -16.31
N GLN A 105 0.85 2.41 -17.56
CA GLN A 105 -0.04 2.14 -18.70
C GLN A 105 -0.63 0.72 -18.69
N ASP A 106 0.20 -0.29 -18.44
CA ASP A 106 -0.18 -1.70 -18.42
C ASP A 106 -0.49 -2.18 -17.00
N LEU A 107 0.23 -1.65 -16.01
CA LEU A 107 0.08 -2.00 -14.60
C LEU A 107 0.27 -0.77 -13.71
N CYS A 108 -0.57 -0.63 -12.69
CA CYS A 108 -0.41 0.39 -11.64
C CYS A 108 0.14 -0.22 -10.35
N ILE A 109 0.85 0.59 -9.57
CA ILE A 109 1.48 0.16 -8.32
C ILE A 109 1.24 1.22 -7.25
N ILE A 110 0.76 0.79 -6.08
CA ILE A 110 0.62 1.63 -4.88
C ILE A 110 1.46 1.00 -3.76
N GLY A 111 2.28 1.80 -3.09
CA GLY A 111 3.06 1.42 -1.91
C GLY A 111 2.43 1.83 -0.58
N LEU A 112 3.20 1.65 0.50
CA LEU A 112 2.88 2.04 1.87
C LEU A 112 4.17 2.45 2.59
N GLY A 113 4.23 3.69 3.06
CA GLY A 113 5.33 4.23 3.85
C GLY A 113 5.64 5.69 3.55
N ASP A 114 5.57 6.07 2.27
CA ASP A 114 6.13 7.33 1.74
C ASP A 114 7.61 7.50 2.10
N ILE A 115 8.41 6.45 1.90
CA ILE A 115 9.87 6.52 2.07
C ILE A 115 10.46 7.54 1.07
N PRO A 116 11.63 8.16 1.36
CA PRO A 116 12.21 9.16 0.47
C PRO A 116 12.35 8.68 -0.98
N ALA A 117 12.75 7.42 -1.17
CA ALA A 117 12.91 6.82 -2.49
C ALA A 117 11.61 6.75 -3.30
N ALA A 118 10.45 6.67 -2.66
CA ALA A 118 9.16 6.65 -3.35
C ALA A 118 8.89 7.95 -4.12
N GLY A 119 9.40 9.09 -3.64
CA GLY A 119 9.22 10.40 -4.26
C GLY A 119 10.33 10.81 -5.23
N TRP A 120 11.34 9.98 -5.46
CA TRP A 120 12.38 10.28 -6.46
C TRP A 120 11.80 10.20 -7.87
N THR A 121 12.29 11.06 -8.76
CA THR A 121 11.80 11.18 -10.15
C THR A 121 11.76 9.84 -10.88
N ASP A 122 12.75 8.98 -10.66
CA ASP A 122 12.83 7.68 -11.34
C ASP A 122 11.76 6.70 -10.84
N HIS A 123 11.29 6.82 -9.60
CA HIS A 123 10.29 5.92 -9.04
C HIS A 123 8.88 6.49 -9.15
N ASP A 124 8.71 7.76 -8.75
CA ASP A 124 7.45 8.50 -8.70
C ASP A 124 6.27 7.63 -8.21
N LEU A 125 6.53 6.91 -7.12
CA LEU A 125 5.67 5.85 -6.60
C LEU A 125 4.49 6.46 -5.83
N SER A 126 3.28 6.14 -6.27
CA SER A 126 2.06 6.36 -5.50
C SER A 126 2.11 5.51 -4.24
N THR A 127 1.81 6.10 -3.08
CA THR A 127 1.99 5.43 -1.79
C THR A 127 1.07 6.00 -0.73
N VAL A 128 0.98 5.33 0.41
CA VAL A 128 0.33 5.85 1.61
C VAL A 128 1.38 6.39 2.58
N LYS A 129 1.28 7.68 2.89
CA LYS A 129 2.08 8.35 3.91
C LYS A 129 1.55 8.08 5.30
N ILE A 130 2.38 7.46 6.13
CA ILE A 130 2.13 7.29 7.56
C ILE A 130 2.68 8.51 8.31
N PRO A 131 1.92 9.13 9.25
CA PRO A 131 2.34 10.34 9.95
C PRO A 131 3.34 10.00 11.08
N HIS A 132 4.52 9.46 10.74
CA HIS A 132 5.50 8.97 11.70
C HIS A 132 5.92 10.01 12.75
N ASN A 133 6.13 11.27 12.35
CA ASN A 133 6.51 12.33 13.29
C ASN A 133 5.41 12.59 14.33
N GLU A 134 4.15 12.59 13.90
CA GLU A 134 3.01 12.77 14.79
C GLU A 134 2.80 11.55 15.67
N LEU A 135 3.02 10.35 15.13
CA LEU A 135 2.99 9.10 15.89
C LEU A 135 4.02 9.12 17.01
N VAL A 136 5.29 9.40 16.69
CA VAL A 136 6.37 9.50 17.69
C VAL A 136 6.06 10.58 18.73
N ARG A 137 5.68 11.79 18.28
CA ARG A 137 5.35 12.89 19.18
C ARG A 137 4.23 12.51 20.14
N THR A 138 3.13 11.98 19.60
CA THR A 138 1.95 11.58 20.37
C THR A 138 2.32 10.48 21.36
N SER A 139 3.01 9.43 20.92
CA SER A 139 3.42 8.32 21.78
C SER A 139 4.31 8.79 22.94
N VAL A 140 5.30 9.65 22.68
CA VAL A 140 6.20 10.17 23.72
C VAL A 140 5.44 11.08 24.68
N THR A 141 4.61 12.01 24.17
CA THR A 141 3.80 12.89 25.01
C THR A 141 2.86 12.08 25.90
N THR A 142 2.10 11.13 25.35
CA THR A 142 1.19 10.28 26.12
C THR A 142 1.95 9.46 27.17
N LEU A 143 3.13 8.92 26.85
CA LEU A 143 3.93 8.16 27.81
C LEU A 143 4.40 9.04 28.99
N ILE A 144 4.93 10.23 28.71
CA ILE A 144 5.38 11.17 29.74
C ILE A 144 4.21 11.57 30.64
N SER A 145 3.07 11.95 30.07
CA SER A 145 1.89 12.32 30.84
C SER A 145 1.39 11.18 31.74
N LYS A 146 1.49 9.92 31.30
CA LYS A 146 1.14 8.76 32.14
C LYS A 146 2.09 8.56 33.32
N ILE A 147 3.39 8.77 33.11
CA ILE A 147 4.39 8.69 34.17
C ILE A 147 4.15 9.79 35.22
N GLU A 148 3.86 11.01 34.77
CA GLU A 148 3.67 12.17 35.66
C GLU A 148 2.35 12.12 36.43
N THR A 149 1.26 11.68 35.81
CA THR A 149 -0.08 11.71 36.42
C THR A 149 -0.44 10.43 37.18
N GLN A 150 0.36 9.35 37.06
CA GLN A 150 0.05 8.00 37.57
C GLN A 150 -1.33 7.48 37.13
N SER A 151 -1.92 8.06 36.07
CA SER A 151 -3.18 7.61 35.51
C SER A 151 -2.95 6.40 34.61
N MET A 152 -3.78 5.37 34.79
CA MET A 152 -3.68 4.10 34.07
C MET A 152 -4.70 3.93 32.95
N ASP A 153 -5.58 4.90 32.72
CA ASP A 153 -6.63 4.74 31.72
C ASP A 153 -6.01 4.60 30.31
N PRO A 154 -6.38 3.55 29.55
CA PRO A 154 -5.96 3.40 28.17
C PRO A 154 -6.54 4.53 27.32
N GLU A 155 -5.68 5.23 26.58
CA GLU A 155 -6.10 6.23 25.60
C GLU A 155 -5.86 5.65 24.19
N SER A 156 -6.86 5.75 23.32
CA SER A 156 -6.76 5.34 21.92
C SER A 156 -6.78 6.57 21.03
N ILE A 157 -5.61 6.93 20.49
CA ILE A 157 -5.44 8.08 19.60
C ILE A 157 -5.31 7.57 18.16
N LYS A 158 -6.14 8.09 17.25
CA LYS A 158 -6.12 7.75 15.82
C LYS A 158 -5.43 8.87 15.05
N LEU A 159 -4.44 8.51 14.24
CA LEU A 159 -3.73 9.43 13.36
C LEU A 159 -4.05 9.12 11.91
N ASP A 160 -4.15 10.16 11.08
CA ASP A 160 -4.58 10.02 9.69
C ASP A 160 -3.42 9.75 8.74
N ALA A 161 -3.40 8.55 8.18
CA ALA A 161 -2.59 8.25 6.99
C ALA A 161 -3.18 8.91 5.75
N LYS A 162 -2.32 9.29 4.79
CA LYS A 162 -2.72 10.00 3.57
C LYS A 162 -2.30 9.24 2.32
N LEU A 163 -3.21 9.06 1.38
CA LEU A 163 -2.89 8.54 0.05
C LEU A 163 -2.22 9.64 -0.78
N ILE A 164 -1.03 9.34 -1.32
CA ILE A 164 -0.23 10.21 -2.16
C ILE A 164 -0.19 9.57 -3.56
N LEU A 165 -0.85 10.22 -4.53
CA LEU A 165 -0.89 9.75 -5.92
C LEU A 165 0.22 10.43 -6.72
N ARG A 166 0.97 9.64 -7.48
CA ARG A 166 2.13 9.99 -8.29
C ARG A 166 2.12 9.23 -9.62
N GLY A 167 3.24 9.15 -10.34
CA GLY A 167 3.37 8.53 -11.66
C GLY A 167 3.09 7.04 -11.78
N THR A 168 3.05 6.25 -10.69
CA THR A 168 2.73 4.81 -10.78
C THR A 168 1.23 4.47 -10.75
N ILE A 169 0.36 5.47 -10.87
CA ILE A 169 -1.08 5.30 -11.08
C ILE A 169 -1.54 6.21 -12.21
N LYS A 170 -2.49 5.77 -13.03
CA LYS A 170 -3.05 6.62 -14.10
C LYS A 170 -3.66 7.90 -13.51
N SER A 171 -3.48 9.02 -14.22
CA SER A 171 -4.22 10.25 -13.95
C SER A 171 -5.72 10.03 -14.22
N LEU A 172 -6.56 10.85 -13.59
CA LEU A 172 -7.97 10.96 -13.95
C LEU A 172 -8.14 11.72 -15.27
#